data_AF-A0A8H5KWW5-F1
#
_entry.id   AF-A0A8H5KWW5-F1
#
_cell.length_a   1.000
_cell.length_b   1.000
_cell.length_c   1.000
_cell.angle_alpha   90.00
_cell.angle_beta   90.00
_cell.angle_gamma   90.00
#
_symmetry.space_group_name_H-M   'P 1'
#
loop_
_entity.id
_entity.type
_entity.pdbx_description
1 polymer ?
#
loop_
_entity_poly.entity_id
_entity_poly.type
_entity_poly.pdbx_seq_one_letter_code
_entity_poly.pdbx_strand_id
1 'polypeptide(L)'
;MNRTQLTTLDEKAFAEKVPTMLWSDRETLFEDGSENIDTIRSRASEPATVEAVSSVLTSAIENEDYGTLRVHQKALYSVLFKLSSQKLQPYRPALAELAAFDISDFAHRSSHYAQTSILIQNAGQFDMVSDRTLTERVHTAEEMRPYMLELFNWLVDANNPPFTPCRDQLARFPETAAVVAAEVLAKANEEKDTEYQHFLIDFVYDCVPVGEAWIPMREHVQALVKELEGSTNEDDEDLVGEANEWLTRLERWESSGE
;
A
#
# COMPACT_ATOMS: atom_id res chain seq x y z
N MET A 1 34.42 -3.25 -3.79
CA MET A 1 34.77 -2.06 -2.97
C MET A 1 34.01 -2.18 -1.66
N ASN A 2 34.55 -1.70 -0.54
CA ASN A 2 33.81 -1.67 0.72
C ASN A 2 32.92 -0.42 0.81
N ARG A 3 31.87 -0.46 1.64
CA ARG A 3 30.90 0.64 1.83
C ARG A 3 31.56 2.00 2.05
N THR A 4 32.62 2.06 2.86
CA THR A 4 33.34 3.29 3.19
C THR A 4 33.95 3.97 1.95
N GLN A 5 34.47 3.18 0.99
CA GLN A 5 35.01 3.72 -0.26
C GLN A 5 33.92 4.28 -1.18
N LEU A 6 32.74 3.63 -1.24
CA LEU A 6 31.62 4.08 -2.09
C LEU A 6 30.97 5.36 -1.57
N THR A 7 30.89 5.53 -0.24
CA THR A 7 30.34 6.74 0.39
C THR A 7 31.24 7.97 0.21
N THR A 8 32.54 7.79 -0.07
CA THR A 8 33.50 8.89 -0.26
C THR A 8 33.68 9.31 -1.71
N LEU A 9 33.10 8.58 -2.66
CA LEU A 9 33.15 8.95 -4.08
C LEU A 9 32.37 10.24 -4.32
N ASP A 10 32.87 11.09 -5.22
CA ASP A 10 32.05 12.17 -5.75
C ASP A 10 30.82 11.60 -6.48
N GLU A 11 29.82 12.45 -6.66
CA GLU A 11 28.51 12.10 -7.23
C GLU A 11 28.60 11.39 -8.59
N LYS A 12 29.46 11.87 -9.50
CA LYS A 12 29.58 11.27 -10.85
C LYS A 12 30.29 9.92 -10.78
N ALA A 13 31.40 9.84 -10.05
CA ALA A 13 32.15 8.59 -9.89
C ALA A 13 31.31 7.51 -9.19
N PHE A 14 30.41 7.89 -8.28
CA PHE A 14 29.46 6.97 -7.67
C PHE A 14 28.38 6.52 -8.65
N ALA A 15 27.75 7.45 -9.36
CA ALA A 15 26.70 7.17 -10.35
C ALA A 15 27.16 6.15 -11.42
N GLU A 16 28.41 6.24 -11.89
CA GLU A 16 29.01 5.29 -12.82
C GLU A 16 29.06 3.84 -12.29
N LYS A 17 29.03 3.64 -10.97
CA LYS A 17 29.03 2.31 -10.33
C LYS A 17 27.65 1.75 -10.10
N VAL A 18 26.60 2.58 -10.11
CA VAL A 18 25.22 2.19 -9.77
C VAL A 18 24.72 1.02 -10.63
N PRO A 19 24.87 0.99 -11.97
CA PRO A 19 24.42 -0.15 -12.77
C PRO A 19 25.12 -1.45 -12.39
N THR A 20 26.44 -1.42 -12.16
CA THR A 20 27.21 -2.61 -11.74
C THR A 20 26.82 -3.08 -10.35
N MET A 21 26.53 -2.16 -9.43
CA MET A 21 26.06 -2.47 -8.09
C MET A 21 24.70 -3.19 -8.14
N LEU A 22 23.72 -2.64 -8.86
CA LEU A 22 22.42 -3.28 -9.06
C LEU A 22 22.55 -4.64 -9.76
N TRP A 23 23.45 -4.75 -10.75
CA TRP A 23 23.75 -6.01 -11.43
C TRP A 23 24.32 -7.06 -10.47
N SER A 24 25.21 -6.67 -9.56
CA SER A 24 25.81 -7.60 -8.60
C SER A 24 24.79 -8.15 -7.59
N ASP A 25 23.76 -7.37 -7.27
CA ASP A 25 22.71 -7.72 -6.30
C ASP A 25 21.41 -8.25 -6.94
N ARG A 26 21.40 -8.50 -8.26
CA ARG A 26 20.18 -8.84 -9.01
C ARG A 26 19.51 -10.15 -8.59
N GLU A 27 20.24 -11.06 -7.95
CA GLU A 27 19.72 -12.38 -7.56
C GLU A 27 18.91 -12.35 -6.27
N THR A 28 19.03 -11.28 -5.46
CA THR A 28 18.44 -11.17 -4.11
C THR A 28 17.24 -10.23 -4.09
N LEU A 29 16.31 -10.37 -5.04
CA LEU A 29 15.24 -9.39 -5.32
C LEU A 29 14.44 -8.92 -4.10
N PHE A 30 14.16 -9.82 -3.14
CA PHE A 30 13.34 -9.55 -1.95
C PHE A 30 14.14 -9.49 -0.64
N GLU A 31 15.46 -9.68 -0.69
CA GLU A 31 16.29 -9.51 0.49
C GLU A 31 16.52 -8.00 0.72
N ASP A 32 16.11 -7.53 1.91
CA ASP A 32 16.45 -6.18 2.35
C ASP A 32 17.97 -6.07 2.56
N GLY A 33 18.56 -5.06 1.92
CA GLY A 33 19.84 -4.50 2.32
C GLY A 33 21.08 -5.33 1.98
N SER A 34 21.54 -5.26 0.72
CA SER A 34 22.98 -5.31 0.47
C SER A 34 23.58 -3.93 0.81
N GLU A 35 24.85 -3.89 1.20
CA GLU A 35 25.56 -2.62 1.44
C GLU A 35 25.49 -1.69 0.22
N ASN A 36 25.44 -2.26 -0.98
CA ASN A 36 25.32 -1.51 -2.22
C ASN A 36 23.94 -0.82 -2.32
N ILE A 37 22.85 -1.55 -2.10
CA ILE A 37 21.49 -1.01 -2.15
C ILE A 37 21.29 0.08 -1.10
N ASP A 38 21.79 -0.14 0.12
CA ASP A 38 21.79 0.88 1.18
C ASP A 38 22.50 2.16 0.73
N THR A 39 23.67 1.99 0.09
CA THR A 39 24.46 3.13 -0.38
C THR A 39 23.73 3.87 -1.51
N ILE A 40 23.14 3.15 -2.48
CA ILE A 40 22.32 3.76 -3.55
C ILE A 40 21.15 4.55 -2.94
N ARG A 41 20.40 3.97 -2.00
CA ARG A 41 19.27 4.64 -1.33
C ARG A 41 19.70 5.90 -0.59
N SER A 42 20.85 5.85 0.10
CA SER A 42 21.37 7.00 0.84
C SER A 42 21.70 8.19 -0.08
N ARG A 43 22.10 7.91 -1.33
CA ARG A 43 22.51 8.90 -2.35
C ARG A 43 21.47 9.15 -3.43
N ALA A 44 20.27 8.56 -3.32
CA ALA A 44 19.20 8.63 -4.32
C ALA A 44 18.58 10.04 -4.53
N SER A 45 19.09 11.07 -3.84
CA SER A 45 18.70 12.47 -4.07
C SER A 45 19.73 13.23 -4.90
N GLU A 46 20.90 12.63 -5.16
CA GLU A 46 21.94 13.22 -5.99
C GLU A 46 21.55 13.12 -7.47
N PRO A 47 21.54 14.23 -8.24
CA PRO A 47 21.20 14.24 -9.66
C PRO A 47 21.82 13.12 -10.51
N ALA A 48 23.11 12.83 -10.38
CA ALA A 48 23.76 11.77 -11.15
C ALA A 48 23.31 10.37 -10.72
N THR A 49 23.01 10.16 -9.43
CA THR A 49 22.43 8.90 -8.96
C THR A 49 21.00 8.73 -9.46
N VAL A 50 20.22 9.83 -9.51
CA VAL A 50 18.89 9.84 -10.12
C VAL A 50 18.99 9.43 -11.59
N GLU A 51 19.88 10.07 -12.35
CA GLU A 51 20.11 9.78 -13.77
C GLU A 51 20.52 8.32 -13.98
N ALA A 52 21.46 7.80 -13.18
CA ALA A 52 21.92 6.41 -13.30
C ALA A 52 20.83 5.38 -13.02
N VAL A 53 20.05 5.54 -11.94
CA VAL A 53 18.94 4.61 -11.63
C VAL A 53 17.80 4.76 -12.65
N SER A 54 17.51 5.99 -13.09
CA SER A 54 16.50 6.24 -14.13
C SER A 54 16.88 5.58 -15.45
N SER A 55 18.14 5.72 -15.86
CA SER A 55 18.68 5.08 -17.07
C SER A 55 18.63 3.55 -16.99
N VAL A 56 18.76 2.97 -15.79
CA VAL A 56 18.55 1.52 -15.61
C VAL A 56 17.09 1.17 -15.82
N LEU A 57 16.15 1.92 -15.23
CA LEU A 57 14.71 1.64 -15.32
C LEU A 57 14.13 1.83 -16.73
N THR A 58 14.71 2.72 -17.52
CA THR A 58 14.28 3.00 -18.91
C THR A 58 15.13 2.28 -19.96
N SER A 59 16.07 1.43 -19.54
CA SER A 59 16.84 0.64 -20.48
C SER A 59 15.96 -0.41 -21.16
N ALA A 60 16.33 -0.81 -22.38
CA ALA A 60 15.55 -1.79 -23.13
C ALA A 60 15.52 -3.13 -22.38
N ILE A 61 14.31 -3.68 -22.23
CA ILE A 61 14.11 -5.04 -21.75
C ILE A 61 13.93 -5.92 -22.99
N GLU A 62 14.92 -6.76 -23.29
CA GLU A 62 14.84 -7.69 -24.42
C GLU A 62 14.14 -8.98 -23.99
N ASN A 63 13.44 -9.65 -24.91
CA ASN A 63 12.83 -10.95 -24.63
C ASN A 63 13.91 -11.97 -24.22
N GLU A 64 13.69 -12.69 -23.13
CA GLU A 64 14.62 -13.65 -22.53
C GLU A 64 15.86 -13.05 -21.84
N ASP A 65 15.99 -11.71 -21.71
CA ASP A 65 17.05 -11.08 -20.91
C ASP A 65 16.68 -11.00 -19.42
N TYR A 66 16.74 -12.17 -18.78
CA TYR A 66 16.48 -12.31 -17.34
C TYR A 66 17.46 -11.51 -16.48
N GLY A 67 18.70 -11.28 -16.95
CA GLY A 67 19.71 -10.55 -16.19
C GLY A 67 19.30 -9.10 -16.02
N THR A 68 18.97 -8.46 -17.15
CA THR A 68 18.52 -7.07 -17.18
C THR A 68 17.17 -6.90 -16.50
N LEU A 69 16.21 -7.82 -16.70
CA LEU A 69 14.92 -7.77 -16.01
C LEU A 69 15.08 -7.79 -14.48
N ARG A 70 15.97 -8.63 -13.95
CA ARG A 70 16.25 -8.68 -12.51
C ARG A 70 16.89 -7.40 -11.99
N VAL A 71 17.71 -6.74 -12.79
CA VAL A 71 18.27 -5.42 -12.43
C VAL A 71 17.18 -4.36 -12.35
N HIS A 72 16.22 -4.34 -13.29
CA HIS A 72 15.07 -3.43 -13.22
C HIS A 72 14.22 -3.69 -11.97
N GLN A 73 13.92 -4.97 -11.69
CA GLN A 73 13.19 -5.36 -10.49
C GLN A 73 13.94 -4.93 -9.22
N LYS A 74 15.27 -5.08 -9.17
CA LYS A 74 16.08 -4.64 -8.03
C LYS A 74 16.05 -3.12 -7.86
N ALA A 75 16.17 -2.36 -8.95
CA ALA A 75 16.05 -0.91 -8.93
C ALA A 75 14.66 -0.47 -8.43
N LEU A 76 13.59 -1.12 -8.92
CA LEU A 76 12.23 -0.78 -8.54
C LEU A 76 11.93 -1.15 -7.06
N TYR A 77 12.08 -2.42 -6.69
CA TYR A 77 11.64 -2.92 -5.37
C TYR A 77 12.61 -2.61 -4.24
N SER A 78 13.92 -2.69 -4.48
CA SER A 78 14.90 -2.56 -3.40
C SER A 78 15.42 -1.13 -3.25
N VAL A 79 15.39 -0.32 -4.32
CA VAL A 79 15.75 1.10 -4.25
C VAL A 79 14.50 1.95 -4.16
N LEU A 80 13.73 2.07 -5.25
CA LEU A 80 12.70 3.09 -5.34
C LEU A 80 11.54 2.85 -4.36
N PHE A 81 11.03 1.62 -4.21
CA PHE A 81 9.90 1.32 -3.29
C PHE A 81 10.23 1.66 -1.82
N LYS A 82 11.51 1.83 -1.49
CA LYS A 82 11.99 2.17 -0.16
C LYS A 82 12.40 3.64 -0.01
N LEU A 83 12.31 4.43 -1.09
CA LEU A 83 12.54 5.88 -1.04
C LEU A 83 11.31 6.61 -0.54
N SER A 84 11.54 7.78 0.06
CA SER A 84 10.45 8.67 0.45
C SER A 84 9.81 9.36 -0.75
N SER A 85 8.54 9.77 -0.64
CA SER A 85 7.77 10.54 -1.64
C SER A 85 8.54 11.75 -2.15
N GLN A 86 9.27 12.46 -1.29
CA GLN A 86 10.13 13.58 -1.69
C GLN A 86 11.32 13.10 -2.56
N LYS A 87 12.03 12.05 -2.14
CA LYS A 87 13.17 11.50 -2.88
C LYS A 87 12.76 10.84 -4.19
N LEU A 88 11.49 10.49 -4.34
CA LEU A 88 10.94 9.87 -5.54
C LEU A 88 10.55 10.82 -6.64
N GLN A 89 10.28 12.08 -6.33
CA GLN A 89 9.85 13.06 -7.33
C GLN A 89 10.75 13.09 -8.58
N PRO A 90 12.08 13.05 -8.46
CA PRO A 90 12.97 13.04 -9.62
C PRO A 90 12.85 11.80 -10.51
N TYR A 91 12.34 10.67 -9.98
CA TYR A 91 12.22 9.39 -10.69
C TYR A 91 10.87 9.21 -11.41
N ARG A 92 9.89 10.09 -11.17
CA ARG A 92 8.55 9.99 -11.77
C ARG A 92 8.57 9.86 -13.30
N PRO A 93 9.40 10.60 -14.06
CA PRO A 93 9.46 10.42 -15.51
C PRO A 93 9.88 9.01 -15.92
N ALA A 94 10.90 8.44 -15.28
CA ALA A 94 11.39 7.10 -15.57
C ALA A 94 10.35 6.01 -15.19
N LEU A 95 9.63 6.19 -14.08
CA LEU A 95 8.55 5.30 -13.69
C LEU A 95 7.38 5.35 -14.68
N ALA A 96 7.03 6.54 -15.18
CA ALA A 96 5.99 6.70 -16.20
C ALA A 96 6.38 6.05 -17.53
N GLU A 97 7.65 6.18 -17.93
CA GLU A 97 8.18 5.51 -19.12
C GLU A 97 8.17 3.99 -18.98
N LEU A 98 8.63 3.46 -17.85
CA LEU A 98 8.57 2.02 -17.56
C LEU A 98 7.13 1.50 -17.52
N ALA A 99 6.20 2.26 -16.92
CA ALA A 99 4.78 1.90 -16.88
C ALA A 99 4.11 1.91 -18.27
N ALA A 100 4.67 2.64 -19.24
CA ALA A 100 4.20 2.72 -20.61
C ALA A 100 4.89 1.71 -21.56
N PHE A 101 5.82 0.89 -21.04
CA PHE A 101 6.56 -0.06 -21.84
C PHE A 101 5.63 -1.12 -22.46
N ASP A 102 5.72 -1.30 -23.79
CA ASP A 102 4.91 -2.30 -24.49
C ASP A 102 5.64 -3.65 -24.55
N ILE A 103 4.99 -4.67 -24.03
CA ILE A 103 5.47 -6.06 -24.02
C ILE A 103 4.71 -6.95 -25.01
N SER A 104 3.89 -6.37 -25.89
CA SER A 104 3.07 -7.13 -26.85
C SER A 104 3.90 -8.06 -27.74
N ASP A 105 5.14 -7.69 -28.06
CA ASP A 105 6.07 -8.49 -28.86
C ASP A 105 6.76 -9.62 -28.08
N PHE A 106 6.58 -9.71 -26.76
CA PHE A 106 7.18 -10.76 -25.94
C PHE A 106 6.37 -12.06 -26.07
N ALA A 107 7.06 -13.20 -26.11
CA ALA A 107 6.38 -14.49 -26.27
C ALA A 107 5.48 -14.82 -25.07
N HIS A 108 4.16 -14.92 -25.29
CA HIS A 108 3.12 -15.16 -24.27
C HIS A 108 3.29 -16.40 -23.38
N ARG A 109 4.24 -17.29 -23.66
CA ARG A 109 4.48 -18.53 -22.89
C ARG A 109 5.76 -18.52 -22.08
N SER A 110 6.57 -17.46 -22.15
CA SER A 110 7.77 -17.35 -21.33
C SER A 110 7.41 -16.81 -19.94
N SER A 111 8.07 -17.32 -18.91
CA SER A 111 8.03 -16.72 -17.56
C SER A 111 8.46 -15.24 -17.58
N HIS A 112 9.19 -14.82 -18.61
CA HIS A 112 9.63 -13.47 -18.86
C HIS A 112 8.48 -12.48 -19.12
N TYR A 113 7.48 -12.85 -19.93
CA TYR A 113 6.30 -12.01 -20.18
C TYR A 113 5.62 -11.66 -18.86
N ALA A 114 5.27 -12.68 -18.06
CA ALA A 114 4.60 -12.50 -16.77
C ALA A 114 5.42 -11.62 -15.80
N GLN A 115 6.73 -11.85 -15.69
CA GLN A 115 7.59 -11.05 -14.81
C GLN A 115 7.71 -9.58 -15.26
N THR A 116 7.73 -9.33 -16.57
CA THR A 116 7.80 -7.97 -17.12
C THR A 116 6.45 -7.26 -16.97
N SER A 117 5.32 -7.95 -17.20
CA SER A 117 3.99 -7.40 -16.92
C SER A 117 3.85 -6.95 -15.47
N ILE A 118 4.29 -7.79 -14.51
CA ILE A 118 4.25 -7.46 -13.09
C ILE A 118 5.14 -6.24 -12.78
N LEU A 119 6.34 -6.16 -13.38
CA LEU A 119 7.23 -5.01 -13.21
C LEU A 119 6.56 -3.70 -13.68
N ILE A 120 5.97 -3.71 -14.88
CA ILE A 120 5.31 -2.54 -15.49
C ILE A 120 4.09 -2.13 -14.68
N GLN A 121 3.26 -3.10 -14.29
CA GLN A 121 2.10 -2.87 -13.44
C GLN A 121 2.51 -2.21 -12.12
N ASN A 122 3.55 -2.72 -11.47
CA ASN A 122 4.03 -2.18 -10.20
C ASN A 122 4.68 -0.80 -10.34
N ALA A 123 5.28 -0.49 -11.50
CA ALA A 123 5.73 0.87 -11.81
C ALA A 123 4.54 1.84 -11.97
N GLY A 124 3.43 1.39 -12.57
CA GLY A 124 2.20 2.18 -12.70
C GLY A 124 1.42 2.34 -11.39
N GLN A 125 1.59 1.41 -10.44
CA GLN A 125 0.92 1.37 -9.14
C GLN A 125 1.80 1.87 -7.99
N PHE A 126 2.89 2.58 -8.29
CA PHE A 126 3.98 2.86 -7.37
C PHE A 126 3.60 3.63 -6.07
N ASP A 127 2.48 4.37 -6.10
CA ASP A 127 1.88 5.02 -4.94
C ASP A 127 0.38 4.71 -4.93
N MET A 128 0.04 3.41 -4.84
CA MET A 128 -1.35 2.96 -4.70
C MET A 128 -2.02 3.81 -3.61
N VAL A 129 -3.10 4.49 -3.98
CA VAL A 129 -3.91 5.35 -3.09
C VAL A 129 -3.12 6.38 -2.26
N SER A 130 -1.94 6.80 -2.74
CA SER A 130 -1.05 7.69 -1.97
C SER A 130 -0.59 7.13 -0.63
N ASP A 131 -0.62 5.80 -0.41
CA ASP A 131 -0.27 5.12 0.85
C ASP A 131 1.05 5.62 1.46
N ARG A 132 2.09 5.72 0.63
CA ARG A 132 3.40 6.22 1.04
C ARG A 132 3.35 7.71 1.36
N THR A 133 2.68 8.48 0.52
CA THR A 133 2.55 9.92 0.69
C THR A 133 1.77 10.26 1.97
N LEU A 134 0.72 9.51 2.31
CA LEU A 134 -0.04 9.64 3.56
C LEU A 134 0.80 9.22 4.77
N THR A 135 1.56 8.12 4.65
CA THR A 135 2.52 7.70 5.70
C THR A 135 3.50 8.80 6.07
N GLU A 136 4.03 9.49 5.06
CA GLU A 136 5.10 10.47 5.25
C GLU A 136 4.64 11.87 5.63
N ARG A 137 3.41 12.25 5.30
CA ARG A 137 2.95 13.66 5.42
C ARG A 137 1.82 13.86 6.38
N VAL A 138 1.13 12.79 6.76
CA VAL A 138 0.02 12.83 7.71
C VAL A 138 0.50 12.20 8.99
N HIS A 139 0.55 12.99 10.06
CA HIS A 139 1.07 12.57 11.35
C HIS A 139 0.06 12.73 12.49
N THR A 140 -1.04 13.44 12.25
CA THR A 140 -2.14 13.55 13.22
C THR A 140 -3.46 13.08 12.63
N ALA A 141 -4.41 12.78 13.51
CA ALA A 141 -5.74 12.36 13.12
C ALA A 141 -6.50 13.48 12.38
N GLU A 142 -6.27 14.74 12.75
CA GLU A 142 -6.86 15.92 12.09
C GLU A 142 -6.35 16.07 10.66
N GLU A 143 -5.07 15.82 10.43
CA GLU A 143 -4.48 15.82 9.09
C GLU A 143 -5.02 14.67 8.23
N MET A 144 -5.32 13.52 8.85
CA MET A 144 -5.82 12.34 8.16
C MET A 144 -7.31 12.42 7.80
N ARG A 145 -8.11 13.06 8.66
CA ARG A 145 -9.58 13.09 8.56
C ARG A 145 -10.11 13.42 7.16
N PRO A 146 -9.58 14.40 6.40
CA PRO A 146 -10.08 14.71 5.05
C PRO A 146 -9.96 13.56 4.04
N TYR A 147 -9.06 12.60 4.27
CA TYR A 147 -8.79 11.48 3.38
C TYR A 147 -9.57 10.20 3.78
N MET A 148 -9.99 10.10 5.05
CA MET A 148 -10.55 8.86 5.60
C MET A 148 -11.79 8.36 4.83
N LEU A 149 -12.67 9.26 4.40
CA LEU A 149 -13.86 8.90 3.63
C LEU A 149 -13.50 8.20 2.32
N GLU A 150 -12.51 8.73 1.60
CA GLU A 150 -12.06 8.13 0.33
C GLU A 150 -11.36 6.80 0.57
N LEU A 151 -10.57 6.68 1.64
CA LEU A 151 -9.91 5.42 2.01
C LEU A 151 -10.92 4.33 2.38
N PHE A 152 -12.01 4.67 3.09
CA PHE A 152 -13.07 3.71 3.38
C PHE A 152 -13.74 3.19 2.10
N ASN A 153 -13.93 4.03 1.07
CA ASN A 153 -14.52 3.58 -0.20
C ASN A 153 -13.67 2.53 -0.94
N TRP A 154 -12.40 2.34 -0.57
CA TRP A 154 -11.56 1.25 -1.08
C TRP A 154 -11.70 -0.04 -0.28
N LEU A 155 -12.42 -0.03 0.84
CA LEU A 155 -12.69 -1.19 1.70
C LEU A 155 -13.99 -1.92 1.32
N VAL A 156 -14.34 -1.94 0.04
CA VAL A 156 -15.56 -2.59 -0.48
C VAL A 156 -15.32 -4.02 -0.99
N ASP A 157 -14.06 -4.41 -1.22
CA ASP A 157 -13.68 -5.76 -1.66
C ASP A 157 -12.24 -6.03 -1.21
N ALA A 158 -12.07 -7.06 -0.38
CA ALA A 158 -10.77 -7.47 0.15
C ALA A 158 -9.75 -7.90 -0.93
N ASN A 159 -10.22 -8.24 -2.13
CA ASN A 159 -9.38 -8.61 -3.26
C ASN A 159 -8.81 -7.39 -4.00
N ASN A 160 -9.32 -6.19 -3.73
CA ASN A 160 -8.80 -4.97 -4.34
C ASN A 160 -7.39 -4.67 -3.80
N PRO A 161 -6.37 -4.49 -4.67
CA PRO A 161 -5.01 -4.19 -4.22
C PRO A 161 -4.90 -2.99 -3.25
N PRO A 162 -5.73 -1.93 -3.35
CA PRO A 162 -5.75 -0.85 -2.36
C PRO A 162 -6.36 -1.19 -0.99
N PHE A 163 -7.06 -2.32 -0.82
CA PHE A 163 -7.79 -2.64 0.41
C PHE A 163 -6.87 -2.63 1.64
N THR A 164 -5.80 -3.44 1.61
CA THR A 164 -4.88 -3.53 2.75
C THR A 164 -4.16 -2.20 3.02
N PRO A 165 -3.57 -1.51 2.03
CA PRO A 165 -2.96 -0.19 2.27
C PRO A 165 -3.93 0.85 2.85
N CYS A 166 -5.17 0.94 2.33
CA CYS A 166 -6.17 1.85 2.87
C CYS A 166 -6.53 1.53 4.32
N ARG A 167 -6.74 0.23 4.62
CA ARG A 167 -7.05 -0.25 5.97
C ARG A 167 -5.92 0.09 6.95
N ASP A 168 -4.67 -0.16 6.55
CA ASP A 168 -3.49 0.15 7.35
C ASP A 168 -3.37 1.66 7.62
N GLN A 169 -3.63 2.51 6.63
CA GLN A 169 -3.63 3.95 6.81
C GLN A 169 -4.70 4.44 7.78
N LEU A 170 -5.92 3.89 7.68
CA LEU A 170 -7.01 4.20 8.61
C LEU A 170 -6.68 3.77 10.05
N ALA A 171 -6.07 2.60 10.22
CA ALA A 171 -5.69 2.04 11.51
C ALA A 171 -4.62 2.85 12.26
N ARG A 172 -3.90 3.76 11.58
CA ARG A 172 -2.94 4.67 12.24
C ARG A 172 -3.59 5.68 13.18
N PHE A 173 -4.88 5.99 12.95
CA PHE A 173 -5.65 6.97 13.73
C PHE A 173 -7.03 6.39 14.09
N PRO A 174 -7.05 5.29 14.86
CA PRO A 174 -8.20 4.38 14.92
C PRO A 174 -9.44 5.03 15.50
N GLU A 175 -9.33 5.86 16.54
CA GLU A 175 -10.49 6.51 17.16
C GLU A 175 -11.17 7.49 16.21
N THR A 176 -10.39 8.25 15.43
CA THR A 176 -10.96 9.19 14.44
C THR A 176 -11.52 8.43 13.23
N ALA A 177 -10.85 7.34 12.82
CA ALA A 177 -11.34 6.46 11.77
C ALA A 177 -12.68 5.81 12.15
N ALA A 178 -12.88 5.41 13.41
CA ALA A 178 -14.14 4.85 13.90
C ALA A 178 -15.31 5.84 13.81
N VAL A 179 -15.07 7.13 14.10
CA VAL A 179 -16.09 8.17 13.93
C VAL A 179 -16.48 8.31 12.46
N VAL A 180 -15.51 8.30 11.54
CA VAL A 180 -15.80 8.34 10.10
C VAL A 180 -16.46 7.05 9.63
N ALA A 181 -16.06 5.89 10.15
CA ALA A 181 -16.69 4.60 9.86
C ALA A 181 -18.18 4.60 10.22
N ALA A 182 -18.59 5.30 11.29
CA ALA A 182 -20.00 5.50 11.61
C ALA A 182 -20.76 6.27 10.53
N GLU A 183 -20.18 7.36 10.01
CA GLU A 183 -20.75 8.15 8.91
C GLU A 183 -20.90 7.30 7.64
N VAL A 184 -19.90 6.46 7.36
CA VAL A 184 -19.89 5.56 6.19
C VAL A 184 -20.88 4.41 6.36
N LEU A 185 -20.95 3.78 7.54
CA LEU A 185 -21.87 2.69 7.83
C LEU A 185 -23.32 3.16 7.75
N ALA A 186 -23.62 4.37 8.22
CA ALA A 186 -24.95 4.96 8.09
C ALA A 186 -25.42 4.97 6.62
N LYS A 187 -24.52 5.35 5.71
CA LYS A 187 -24.78 5.35 4.26
C LYS A 187 -24.86 3.93 3.70
N ALA A 188 -23.95 3.04 4.08
CA ALA A 188 -23.96 1.64 3.63
C ALA A 188 -25.25 0.90 4.05
N ASN A 189 -25.83 1.24 5.21
CA ASN A 189 -27.13 0.74 5.64
C ASN A 189 -28.27 1.19 4.70
N GLU A 190 -28.27 2.44 4.24
CA GLU A 190 -29.27 2.93 3.26
C GLU A 190 -29.16 2.20 1.92
N GLU A 191 -27.93 1.87 1.51
CA GLU A 191 -27.62 1.19 0.24
C GLU A 191 -27.79 -0.34 0.33
N LYS A 192 -27.91 -0.90 1.55
CA LYS A 192 -28.00 -2.34 1.84
C LYS A 192 -26.83 -3.15 1.30
N ASP A 193 -25.63 -2.56 1.35
CA ASP A 193 -24.39 -3.20 0.93
C ASP A 193 -23.81 -4.02 2.10
N THR A 194 -24.22 -5.29 2.20
CA THR A 194 -23.86 -6.17 3.33
C THR A 194 -22.38 -6.48 3.40
N GLU A 195 -21.72 -6.63 2.25
CA GLU A 195 -20.27 -6.86 2.18
C GLU A 195 -19.49 -5.62 2.67
N TYR A 196 -19.91 -4.42 2.26
CA TYR A 196 -19.27 -3.20 2.78
C TYR A 196 -19.57 -2.95 4.26
N GLN A 197 -20.80 -3.24 4.72
CA GLN A 197 -21.17 -3.18 6.14
C GLN A 197 -20.29 -4.11 6.99
N HIS A 198 -20.05 -5.34 6.51
CA HIS A 198 -19.10 -6.29 7.12
C HIS A 198 -17.72 -5.66 7.29
N PHE A 199 -17.12 -5.13 6.22
CA PHE A 199 -15.76 -4.56 6.29
C PHE A 199 -15.65 -3.36 7.22
N LEU A 200 -16.71 -2.55 7.38
CA LEU A 200 -16.74 -1.43 8.31
C LEU A 200 -16.82 -1.89 9.78
N ILE A 201 -17.65 -2.89 10.07
CA ILE A 201 -17.77 -3.48 11.40
C ILE A 201 -16.47 -4.18 11.79
N ASP A 202 -15.93 -4.99 10.89
CA ASP A 202 -14.67 -5.71 11.05
C ASP A 202 -13.50 -4.75 11.28
N PHE A 203 -13.39 -3.66 10.52
CA PHE A 203 -12.36 -2.64 10.74
C PHE A 203 -12.39 -2.09 12.16
N VAL A 204 -13.57 -1.70 12.67
CA VAL A 204 -13.66 -1.16 14.03
C VAL A 204 -13.40 -2.23 15.08
N TYR A 205 -13.87 -3.46 14.85
CA TYR A 205 -13.64 -4.58 15.77
C TYR A 205 -12.15 -4.93 15.95
N ASP A 206 -11.40 -4.93 14.85
CA ASP A 206 -10.00 -5.36 14.81
C ASP A 206 -8.99 -4.25 15.03
N CYS A 207 -9.24 -3.06 14.47
CA CYS A 207 -8.24 -1.99 14.42
C CYS A 207 -8.46 -0.91 15.48
N VAL A 208 -9.64 -0.83 16.11
CA VAL A 208 -9.97 0.26 17.03
C VAL A 208 -10.05 -0.25 18.47
N PRO A 209 -9.27 0.32 19.41
CA PRO A 209 -9.46 0.03 20.83
C PRO A 209 -10.91 0.28 21.25
N VAL A 210 -11.51 -0.68 21.96
CA VAL A 210 -12.88 -0.52 22.46
C VAL A 210 -12.92 0.69 23.40
N GLY A 211 -13.84 1.62 23.14
CA GLY A 211 -13.90 2.88 23.87
C GLY A 211 -15.00 3.81 23.37
N GLU A 212 -14.95 5.08 23.80
CA GLU A 212 -15.93 6.10 23.40
C GLU A 212 -16.05 6.26 21.88
N ALA A 213 -14.96 6.02 21.13
CA ALA A 213 -14.93 6.11 19.68
C ALA A 213 -15.84 5.09 18.96
N TRP A 214 -16.24 4.01 19.63
CA TRP A 214 -17.19 3.03 19.11
C TRP A 214 -18.63 3.53 19.19
N ILE A 215 -18.95 4.39 20.18
CA ILE A 215 -20.32 4.83 20.48
C ILE A 215 -21.07 5.37 19.25
N PRO A 216 -20.47 6.20 18.37
CA PRO A 216 -21.17 6.71 17.18
C PRO A 216 -21.71 5.62 16.24
N MET A 217 -21.08 4.44 16.17
CA MET A 217 -21.55 3.35 15.33
C MET A 217 -22.72 2.57 15.93
N ARG A 218 -22.95 2.65 17.24
CA ARG A 218 -23.89 1.78 17.97
C ARG A 218 -25.28 1.75 17.35
N GLU A 219 -25.86 2.93 17.10
CA GLU A 219 -27.22 3.03 16.58
C GLU A 219 -27.33 2.42 15.16
N HIS A 220 -26.27 2.55 14.35
CA HIS A 220 -26.21 1.98 13.01
C HIS A 220 -26.07 0.45 13.03
N VAL A 221 -25.25 -0.08 13.94
CA VAL A 221 -25.09 -1.54 14.12
C VAL A 221 -26.38 -2.15 14.68
N GLN A 222 -27.04 -1.49 15.62
CA GLN A 222 -28.36 -1.94 16.13
C GLN A 222 -29.44 -1.90 15.06
N ALA A 223 -29.45 -0.87 14.21
CA ALA A 223 -30.38 -0.78 13.08
C ALA A 223 -30.15 -1.91 12.08
N LEU A 224 -28.89 -2.24 11.78
CA LEU A 224 -28.50 -3.35 10.91
C LEU A 224 -29.03 -4.70 11.43
N VAL A 225 -28.75 -5.02 12.70
CA VAL A 225 -29.23 -6.28 13.33
C VAL A 225 -30.74 -6.40 13.23
N LYS A 226 -31.45 -5.30 13.49
CA LYS A 226 -32.92 -5.28 13.44
C LYS A 226 -33.45 -5.43 12.01
N GLU A 227 -32.79 -4.84 11.03
CA GLU A 227 -33.21 -4.93 9.63
C GLU A 227 -33.03 -6.35 9.07
N LEU A 228 -31.94 -7.02 9.45
CA LEU A 228 -31.61 -8.37 9.02
C LEU A 228 -32.26 -9.46 9.89
N GLU A 229 -33.03 -9.09 10.92
CA GLU A 229 -33.68 -10.02 11.83
C GLU A 229 -34.62 -10.97 11.08
N GLY A 230 -34.32 -12.27 11.15
CA GLY A 230 -35.12 -13.30 10.48
C GLY A 230 -34.83 -13.46 8.98
N SER A 231 -33.75 -12.84 8.47
CA SER A 231 -33.19 -13.25 7.18
C SER A 231 -32.78 -14.72 7.24
N THR A 232 -32.89 -15.41 6.10
CA THR A 232 -32.42 -16.79 5.92
C THR A 232 -31.27 -16.87 4.92
N ASN A 233 -30.68 -15.72 4.59
CA ASN A 233 -29.47 -15.64 3.79
C ASN A 233 -28.27 -15.87 4.70
N GLU A 234 -27.38 -16.79 4.34
CA GLU A 234 -26.18 -17.14 5.12
C GLU A 234 -25.30 -15.91 5.36
N ASP A 235 -25.10 -15.08 4.32
CA ASP A 235 -24.30 -13.86 4.43
C ASP A 235 -24.90 -12.84 5.42
N ASP A 236 -26.24 -12.75 5.47
CA ASP A 236 -26.93 -11.86 6.41
C ASP A 236 -26.86 -12.41 7.84
N GLU A 237 -26.97 -13.74 8.00
CA GLU A 237 -26.85 -14.40 9.31
C GLU A 237 -25.45 -14.21 9.92
N ASP A 238 -24.41 -14.33 9.10
CA ASP A 238 -23.02 -14.11 9.49
C ASP A 238 -22.80 -12.63 9.91
N LEU A 239 -23.25 -11.68 9.09
CA LEU A 239 -23.17 -10.25 9.40
C LEU A 239 -23.92 -9.88 10.69
N VAL A 240 -25.10 -10.47 10.92
CA VAL A 240 -25.84 -10.30 12.18
C VAL A 240 -25.06 -10.87 13.36
N GLY A 241 -24.38 -12.01 13.19
CA GLY A 241 -23.49 -12.60 14.20
C GLY A 241 -22.37 -11.64 14.60
N GLU A 242 -21.66 -11.11 13.61
CA GLU A 242 -20.58 -10.13 13.80
C GLU A 242 -21.05 -8.85 14.48
N ALA A 243 -22.18 -8.28 14.01
CA ALA A 243 -22.78 -7.08 14.59
C ALA A 243 -23.17 -7.29 16.06
N ASN A 244 -23.74 -8.46 16.40
CA ASN A 244 -24.08 -8.80 17.79
C ASN A 244 -22.84 -8.99 18.67
N GLU A 245 -21.77 -9.60 18.14
CA GLU A 245 -20.50 -9.73 18.86
C GLU A 245 -19.90 -8.35 19.13
N TRP A 246 -19.91 -7.47 18.14
CA TRP A 246 -19.46 -6.09 18.25
C TRP A 246 -20.22 -5.34 19.36
N LEU A 247 -21.57 -5.42 19.37
CA LEU A 247 -22.41 -4.80 20.39
C LEU A 247 -22.10 -5.36 21.79
N THR A 248 -21.98 -6.68 21.90
CA THR A 248 -21.65 -7.36 23.17
C THR A 248 -20.30 -6.88 23.71
N ARG A 249 -19.31 -6.68 22.84
CA ARG A 249 -17.97 -6.21 23.22
C ARG A 249 -18.02 -4.77 23.75
N LEU A 250 -18.80 -3.90 23.10
CA LEU A 250 -19.01 -2.52 23.57
C LEU A 250 -19.72 -2.48 24.94
N GLU A 251 -20.79 -3.25 25.11
CA GLU A 251 -21.55 -3.32 26.38
C GLU A 251 -20.70 -3.81 27.56
N ARG A 252 -19.80 -4.77 27.31
CA ARG A 252 -18.85 -5.26 28.32
C ARG A 252 -17.90 -4.16 28.77
N TRP A 253 -17.37 -3.37 27.84
CA TRP A 253 -16.49 -2.24 28.13
C TRP A 253 -17.22 -1.15 28.95
N GLU A 254 -18.45 -0.79 28.56
CA GLU A 254 -19.26 0.17 29.33
C GLU A 254 -19.54 -0.32 30.75
N SER A 255 -19.70 -1.64 30.92
CA SER A 255 -19.96 -2.27 32.21
C SER A 255 -18.72 -2.42 33.09
N SER A 256 -17.51 -2.48 32.51
CA SER A 256 -16.26 -2.60 33.27
C SER A 256 -15.80 -1.29 33.89
N GLY A 257 -16.32 -0.14 33.42
CA GLY A 257 -15.97 1.18 33.96
C GLY A 257 -14.51 1.59 33.72
N GLU A 258 -13.88 0.99 32.72
CA GLU A 258 -12.57 1.36 32.17
C GLU A 258 -12.74 2.33 31.00
#